data_AF-A0A352ND22-F1
#
_entry.id   AF-A0A352ND22-F1
#
_cell.length_a   1.000
_cell.length_b   1.000
_cell.length_c   1.000
_cell.angle_alpha   90.00
_cell.angle_beta   90.00
_cell.angle_gamma   90.00
#
_symmetry.space_group_name_H-M   'P 1'
#
loop_
_entity.id
_entity.type
_entity.pdbx_description
1 polymer ?
#
loop_
_entity_poly.entity_id
_entity_poly.type
_entity_poly.pdbx_seq_one_letter_code
_entity_poly.pdbx_strand_id
1 'polypeptide(L)'
;AMRFADFNIFDIEIEENLRPSLSFGMKIDMKEAKGPEDFQQQFTMQNVTEIYLVHENNGKRFRILLQNESDGTQQYFNMILLLLGGNSVKDIVILNDEFDRSLHKKLTQSFVNLINSEKNNIQFISTTHDSSLMDILQKHQIYFVEKNSDGESELYKLSEFDGIRKETKVSPKYEAGLFGAIQEVNEAGLMGILEED
;
A
#
# COMPACT_ATOMS: atom_id res chain seq x y z
N ALA A 1 -19.39 8.50 8.19
CA ALA A 1 -18.49 9.60 8.59
C ALA A 1 -17.14 9.08 9.08
N MET A 2 -16.10 9.13 8.25
CA MET A 2 -14.74 8.66 8.57
C MET A 2 -13.95 9.75 9.31
N ARG A 3 -14.42 10.16 10.50
CA ARG A 3 -13.77 11.19 11.34
C ARG A 3 -12.62 10.66 12.21
N PHE A 4 -12.00 9.55 11.82
CA PHE A 4 -11.04 8.82 12.64
C PHE A 4 -9.59 9.32 12.50
N ALA A 5 -9.36 10.24 11.57
CA ALA A 5 -8.06 10.84 11.27
C ALA A 5 -8.24 12.29 10.76
N ASP A 6 -7.13 13.02 10.61
CA ASP A 6 -7.08 14.45 10.24
C ASP A 6 -7.44 14.75 8.77
N PHE A 7 -8.21 13.88 8.12
CA PHE A 7 -8.60 14.01 6.72
C PHE A 7 -9.86 14.88 6.52
N ASN A 8 -10.52 15.31 7.61
CA ASN A 8 -11.75 16.11 7.58
C ASN A 8 -12.89 15.52 6.71
N ILE A 9 -12.95 14.19 6.59
CA ILE A 9 -13.97 13.50 5.78
C ILE A 9 -15.26 13.39 6.59
N PHE A 10 -16.29 14.12 6.13
CA PHE A 10 -17.63 14.12 6.69
C PHE A 10 -18.45 12.90 6.22
N ASP A 11 -18.43 12.62 4.92
CA ASP A 11 -19.21 11.52 4.32
C ASP A 11 -18.56 10.97 3.05
N ILE A 12 -19.11 9.87 2.53
CA ILE A 12 -18.71 9.24 1.27
C ILE A 12 -19.94 9.15 0.38
N GLU A 13 -19.86 9.73 -0.81
CA GLU A 13 -20.88 9.63 -1.86
C GLU A 13 -20.36 8.73 -2.98
N ILE A 14 -21.24 7.90 -3.54
CA ILE A 14 -20.91 6.99 -4.63
C ILE A 14 -21.88 7.25 -5.78
N GLU A 15 -21.34 7.50 -6.97
CA GLU A 15 -22.11 7.71 -8.19
C GLU A 15 -21.72 6.70 -9.26
N GLU A 16 -22.70 6.21 -10.02
CA GLU A 16 -22.47 5.39 -11.21
C GLU A 16 -22.57 6.29 -12.44
N ASN A 17 -21.47 6.40 -13.19
CA ASN A 17 -21.39 7.24 -14.37
C ASN A 17 -20.98 6.42 -15.60
N LEU A 18 -21.54 6.78 -16.76
CA LEU A 18 -21.15 6.20 -18.05
C LEU A 18 -19.95 6.95 -18.60
N ARG A 19 -18.78 6.32 -18.66
CA ARG A 19 -17.58 6.90 -19.27
C ARG A 19 -17.19 6.14 -20.55
N PRO A 20 -16.71 6.85 -21.58
CA PRO A 20 -16.10 6.20 -22.73
C PRO A 20 -14.81 5.51 -22.28
N SER A 21 -14.74 4.21 -22.54
CA SER A 21 -13.56 3.38 -22.33
C SER A 21 -13.03 2.94 -23.68
N LEU A 22 -11.71 2.90 -23.82
CA LEU A 22 -11.07 2.33 -24.99
C LEU A 22 -11.19 0.81 -24.87
N SER A 23 -12.06 0.20 -25.66
CA SER A 23 -12.03 -1.25 -25.83
C SER A 23 -11.15 -1.56 -27.03
N PHE A 24 -10.09 -2.32 -26.78
CA PHE A 24 -9.36 -2.97 -27.84
C PHE A 24 -10.16 -4.20 -28.27
N GLY A 25 -11.20 -3.95 -29.07
CA GLY A 25 -12.05 -5.01 -29.58
C GLY A 25 -11.31 -5.79 -30.67
N MET A 26 -10.95 -7.05 -30.39
CA MET A 26 -10.73 -8.05 -31.44
C MET A 26 -12.07 -8.29 -32.14
N LYS A 27 -12.41 -7.45 -33.13
CA LYS A 27 -13.26 -7.87 -34.25
C LYS A 27 -12.37 -8.36 -35.38
N ILE A 28 -11.54 -9.34 -35.08
CA ILE A 28 -10.87 -10.11 -36.11
C ILE A 28 -11.18 -11.56 -35.80
N ASP A 29 -11.86 -12.25 -36.72
CA ASP A 29 -11.83 -13.71 -36.73
C ASP A 29 -10.33 -14.07 -36.74
N MET A 30 -9.82 -14.71 -35.68
CA MET A 30 -8.38 -14.95 -35.48
C MET A 30 -7.73 -15.69 -36.68
N LYS A 31 -8.53 -16.24 -37.58
CA LYS A 31 -8.12 -16.86 -38.84
C LYS A 31 -7.78 -15.88 -39.97
N GLU A 32 -8.22 -14.62 -39.89
CA GLU A 32 -8.11 -13.62 -40.98
C GLU A 32 -7.25 -12.39 -40.63
N ALA A 33 -6.76 -12.26 -39.39
CA ALA A 33 -5.88 -11.15 -39.00
C ALA A 33 -4.56 -11.19 -39.78
N LYS A 34 -4.24 -10.13 -40.54
CA LYS A 34 -3.01 -10.03 -41.34
C LYS A 34 -1.96 -9.12 -40.73
N GLY A 35 -2.31 -8.26 -39.77
CA GLY A 35 -1.33 -7.44 -39.08
C GLY A 35 -1.91 -6.45 -38.06
N PRO A 36 -1.03 -5.63 -37.43
CA PRO A 36 -1.41 -4.59 -36.47
C PRO A 36 -2.37 -3.52 -37.04
N GLU A 37 -2.43 -3.41 -38.37
CA GLU A 37 -3.32 -2.49 -39.09
C GLU A 37 -4.81 -2.87 -39.05
N ASP A 38 -5.14 -4.13 -38.73
CA ASP A 38 -6.53 -4.59 -38.62
C ASP A 38 -7.19 -4.23 -37.28
N PHE A 39 -6.43 -3.66 -36.32
CA PHE A 39 -6.95 -3.25 -35.02
C PHE A 39 -7.67 -1.90 -35.10
N GLN A 40 -9.00 -1.94 -35.15
CA GLN A 40 -9.82 -0.74 -35.01
C GLN A 40 -10.05 -0.40 -33.54
N GLN A 41 -9.70 0.83 -33.15
CA GLN A 41 -10.07 1.38 -31.85
C GLN A 41 -11.59 1.60 -31.81
N GLN A 42 -12.27 0.93 -30.88
CA GLN A 42 -13.68 1.18 -30.61
C GLN A 42 -13.81 1.76 -29.20
N PHE A 43 -14.64 2.79 -29.06
CA PHE A 43 -15.03 3.31 -27.76
C PHE A 43 -16.29 2.58 -27.31
N THR A 44 -16.23 1.95 -26.15
CA THR A 44 -17.39 1.37 -25.48
C THR A 44 -17.73 2.21 -24.26
N MET A 45 -19.01 2.49 -24.06
CA MET A 45 -19.46 3.09 -22.80
C MET A 45 -19.36 2.03 -21.70
N GLN A 46 -18.68 2.35 -20.62
CA GLN A 46 -18.60 1.51 -19.43
C GLN A 46 -19.16 2.26 -18.23
N ASN A 47 -19.86 1.53 -17.36
CA ASN A 47 -20.24 2.02 -16.06
C ASN A 47 -18.97 2.13 -15.20
N VAL A 48 -18.73 3.30 -14.66
CA VAL A 48 -17.64 3.59 -13.74
C VAL A 48 -18.26 4.05 -12.44
N THR A 49 -17.86 3.42 -11.35
CA THR A 49 -18.20 3.87 -10.00
C THR A 49 -17.23 4.97 -9.60
N GLU A 50 -17.77 6.15 -9.33
CA GLU A 50 -17.02 7.31 -8.84
C GLU A 50 -17.28 7.48 -7.35
N ILE A 51 -16.19 7.56 -6.58
CA ILE A 51 -16.25 7.76 -5.14
C ILE A 51 -15.88 9.21 -4.85
N TYR A 52 -16.76 9.92 -4.17
CA TYR A 52 -16.54 11.27 -3.71
C TYR A 52 -16.41 11.30 -2.19
N LEU A 53 -15.38 11.97 -1.68
CA LEU A 53 -15.25 12.28 -0.27
C LEU A 53 -15.86 13.65 0.00
N VAL A 54 -16.81 13.70 0.94
CA VAL A 54 -17.50 14.93 1.33
C VAL A 54 -16.74 15.56 2.50
N HIS A 55 -16.38 16.82 2.35
CA HIS A 55 -15.67 17.63 3.33
C HIS A 55 -16.58 18.74 3.85
N GLU A 56 -16.30 19.23 5.05
CA GLU A 56 -17.00 20.38 5.64
C GLU A 56 -15.99 21.46 6.04
N ASN A 57 -16.21 22.69 5.58
CA ASN A 57 -15.43 23.85 5.99
C ASN A 57 -16.39 25.03 6.27
N ASN A 58 -16.34 25.56 7.50
CA ASN A 58 -17.19 26.65 7.96
C ASN A 58 -18.69 26.43 7.69
N GLY A 59 -19.16 25.20 7.91
CA GLY A 59 -20.56 24.81 7.70
C GLY A 59 -20.98 24.64 6.24
N LYS A 60 -20.07 24.85 5.28
CA LYS A 60 -20.30 24.54 3.86
C LYS A 60 -19.67 23.19 3.53
N ARG A 61 -20.47 22.35 2.88
CA ARG A 61 -19.99 21.05 2.38
C ARG A 61 -19.60 21.16 0.92
N PHE A 62 -18.53 20.46 0.58
CA PHE A 62 -18.08 20.28 -0.80
C PHE A 62 -17.55 18.86 -0.93
N ARG A 63 -17.54 18.34 -2.15
CA ARG A 63 -17.08 16.99 -2.43
C ARG A 63 -15.87 17.02 -3.34
N ILE A 64 -14.94 16.12 -3.10
CA ILE A 64 -13.75 15.91 -3.93
C ILE A 64 -13.83 14.47 -4.43
N LEU A 65 -13.59 14.27 -5.73
CA LEU A 65 -13.49 12.93 -6.29
C LEU A 65 -12.24 12.25 -5.71
N LEU A 66 -12.33 11.00 -5.26
CA LEU A 66 -11.24 10.30 -4.55
C LEU A 66 -9.90 10.41 -5.27
N GLN A 67 -9.87 10.27 -6.60
CA GLN A 67 -8.65 10.37 -7.39
C GLN A 67 -7.97 11.76 -7.37
N ASN A 68 -8.70 12.80 -6.95
CA ASN A 68 -8.22 14.16 -6.81
C ASN A 68 -7.81 14.50 -5.36
N GLU A 69 -7.95 13.55 -4.43
CA GLU A 69 -7.47 13.70 -3.05
C GLU A 69 -5.95 13.57 -2.96
N SER A 70 -5.38 13.92 -1.82
CA SER A 70 -3.97 13.63 -1.56
C SER A 70 -3.69 12.11 -1.58
N ASP A 71 -2.48 11.72 -1.99
CA ASP A 71 -2.06 10.32 -2.02
C ASP A 71 -2.28 9.60 -0.67
N GLY A 72 -1.99 10.29 0.45
CA GLY A 72 -2.20 9.73 1.79
C GLY A 72 -3.68 9.49 2.11
N THR A 73 -4.57 10.38 1.68
CA THR A 73 -6.03 10.19 1.82
C THR A 73 -6.49 9.00 0.98
N GLN A 74 -6.04 8.92 -0.28
CA GLN A 74 -6.38 7.82 -1.19
C GLN A 74 -5.90 6.47 -0.63
N GLN A 75 -4.64 6.40 -0.18
CA GLN A 75 -4.07 5.20 0.41
C GLN A 75 -4.82 4.77 1.66
N TYR A 76 -5.06 5.69 2.60
CA TYR A 76 -5.75 5.37 3.84
C TYR A 76 -7.18 4.89 3.57
N PHE A 77 -7.88 5.54 2.64
CA PHE A 77 -9.21 5.12 2.21
C PHE A 77 -9.21 3.69 1.64
N ASN A 78 -8.29 3.39 0.73
CA ASN A 78 -8.14 2.04 0.15
C ASN A 78 -7.87 0.99 1.23
N MET A 79 -7.02 1.28 2.21
CA MET A 79 -6.72 0.37 3.32
C MET A 79 -7.94 0.09 4.21
N ILE A 80 -8.73 1.12 4.53
CA ILE A 80 -9.97 0.94 5.28
C ILE A 80 -10.97 0.09 4.48
N LEU A 81 -11.09 0.32 3.18
CA LEU A 81 -11.93 -0.51 2.31
C LEU A 81 -11.46 -1.97 2.28
N LEU A 82 -10.15 -2.21 2.15
CA LEU A 82 -9.58 -3.56 2.19
C LEU A 82 -9.91 -4.27 3.51
N LEU A 83 -9.80 -3.57 4.63
CA LEU A 83 -10.13 -4.11 5.93
C LEU A 83 -11.63 -4.44 6.05
N LEU A 84 -12.52 -3.52 5.66
CA LEU A 84 -13.97 -3.70 5.76
C LEU A 84 -14.48 -4.80 4.81
N GLY A 85 -14.01 -4.79 3.57
CA GLY A 85 -14.33 -5.81 2.58
C GLY A 85 -13.77 -7.17 2.96
N GLY A 86 -12.52 -7.21 3.41
CA GLY A 86 -11.86 -8.43 3.85
C GLY A 86 -12.57 -9.09 5.03
N ASN A 87 -13.01 -8.31 6.02
CA ASN A 87 -13.71 -8.88 7.17
C ASN A 87 -15.08 -9.51 6.82
N SER A 88 -15.64 -9.19 5.66
CA SER A 88 -16.88 -9.78 5.16
C SER A 88 -16.66 -11.15 4.50
N VAL A 89 -15.40 -11.57 4.29
CA VAL A 89 -15.01 -12.83 3.67
C VAL A 89 -14.32 -13.70 4.71
N LYS A 90 -14.75 -14.95 4.83
CA LYS A 90 -14.11 -15.90 5.75
C LYS A 90 -12.75 -16.34 5.20
N ASP A 91 -11.74 -16.41 6.07
CA ASP A 91 -10.41 -16.96 5.78
C ASP A 91 -9.67 -16.25 4.63
N ILE A 92 -9.78 -14.92 4.55
CA ILE A 92 -9.12 -14.11 3.51
C ILE A 92 -7.67 -13.76 3.87
N VAL A 93 -6.80 -13.83 2.87
CA VAL A 93 -5.43 -13.29 2.93
C VAL A 93 -5.35 -12.07 2.01
N ILE A 94 -4.88 -10.95 2.56
CA ILE A 94 -4.63 -9.72 1.81
C ILE A 94 -3.11 -9.54 1.70
N LEU A 95 -2.64 -9.43 0.46
CA LEU A 95 -1.26 -9.09 0.13
C LEU A 95 -1.24 -7.62 -0.30
N ASN A 96 -0.40 -6.81 0.35
CA ASN A 96 -0.21 -5.42 -0.03
C ASN A 96 1.29 -5.12 -0.15
N ASP A 97 1.66 -4.28 -1.12
CA ASP A 97 3.03 -3.79 -1.23
C ASP A 97 3.06 -2.35 -0.70
N GLU A 98 4.04 -2.06 0.16
CA GLU A 98 4.28 -0.76 0.78
C GLU A 98 2.99 -0.13 1.33
N PHE A 99 2.31 -0.82 2.25
CA PHE A 99 1.01 -0.34 2.74
C PHE A 99 1.09 1.04 3.42
N ASP A 100 2.24 1.39 3.98
CA ASP A 100 2.54 2.64 4.65
C ASP A 100 2.87 3.80 3.69
N ARG A 101 2.88 3.56 2.38
CA ARG A 101 3.21 4.57 1.37
C ARG A 101 2.38 5.84 1.55
N SER A 102 3.06 6.99 1.60
CA SER A 102 2.44 8.31 1.76
C SER A 102 1.62 8.49 3.06
N LEU A 103 1.72 7.56 4.01
CA LEU A 103 1.05 7.66 5.31
C LEU A 103 1.99 8.15 6.39
N HIS A 104 1.44 8.96 7.29
CA HIS A 104 2.13 9.32 8.52
C HIS A 104 2.19 8.10 9.46
N LYS A 105 3.35 7.85 10.09
CA LYS A 105 3.62 6.69 10.98
C LYS A 105 2.49 6.36 11.95
N LYS A 106 1.87 7.38 12.57
CA LYS A 106 0.71 7.21 13.47
C LYS A 106 -0.49 6.50 12.82
N LEU A 107 -0.80 6.80 11.56
CA LEU A 107 -1.89 6.16 10.81
C LEU A 107 -1.55 4.69 10.54
N THR A 108 -0.31 4.44 10.13
CA THR A 108 0.22 3.09 9.90
C THR A 108 0.16 2.23 11.16
N GLN A 109 0.63 2.76 12.29
CA GLN A 109 0.55 2.08 13.60
C GLN A 109 -0.90 1.82 14.02
N SER A 110 -1.78 2.80 13.84
CA SER A 110 -3.21 2.64 14.14
C SER A 110 -3.85 1.54 13.30
N PHE A 111 -3.50 1.46 12.01
CA PHE A 111 -4.00 0.42 11.12
C PHE A 111 -3.48 -0.98 11.50
N VAL A 112 -2.19 -1.12 11.81
CA VAL A 112 -1.61 -2.39 12.29
C VAL A 112 -2.26 -2.85 13.59
N ASN A 113 -2.54 -1.94 14.52
CA ASN A 113 -3.27 -2.26 15.75
C ASN A 113 -4.69 -2.77 15.47
N LEU A 114 -5.36 -2.21 14.45
CA LEU A 114 -6.69 -2.63 14.05
C LEU A 114 -6.68 -4.03 13.42
N ILE A 115 -5.69 -4.34 12.57
CA ILE A 115 -5.46 -5.68 12.02
C ILE A 115 -5.19 -6.70 13.13
N ASN A 116 -4.40 -6.34 14.13
CA ASN A 116 -4.08 -7.24 15.25
C ASN A 116 -5.18 -7.32 16.32
N SER A 117 -6.32 -6.64 16.13
CA SER A 117 -7.42 -6.67 17.09
C SER A 117 -8.20 -7.99 17.00
N GLU A 118 -8.80 -8.43 18.11
CA GLU A 118 -9.62 -9.66 18.16
C GLU A 118 -10.86 -9.62 17.24
N LYS A 119 -11.24 -8.43 16.77
CA LYS A 119 -12.37 -8.23 15.87
C LYS A 119 -12.01 -8.47 14.41
N ASN A 120 -10.73 -8.58 14.10
CA ASN A 120 -10.24 -8.74 12.75
C ASN A 120 -10.02 -10.23 12.44
N ASN A 121 -10.55 -10.69 11.30
CA ASN A 121 -10.43 -12.09 10.85
C ASN A 121 -9.56 -12.26 9.59
N ILE A 122 -8.95 -11.18 9.09
CA ILE A 122 -8.10 -11.22 7.89
C ILE A 122 -6.65 -11.56 8.25
N GLN A 123 -5.98 -12.30 7.38
CA GLN A 123 -4.52 -12.35 7.38
C GLN A 123 -3.98 -11.24 6.47
N PHE A 124 -3.19 -10.33 7.02
CA PHE A 124 -2.57 -9.24 6.26
C PHE A 124 -1.07 -9.47 6.16
N ILE A 125 -0.56 -9.59 4.93
CA ILE A 125 0.87 -9.72 4.64
C ILE A 125 1.26 -8.51 3.80
N SER A 126 2.25 -7.76 4.29
CA SER A 126 2.68 -6.55 3.60
C SER A 126 4.18 -6.30 3.78
N THR A 127 4.75 -5.59 2.81
CA THR A 127 6.05 -4.92 2.92
C THR A 127 5.86 -3.52 3.50
N THR A 128 6.91 -2.96 4.11
CA THR A 128 6.89 -1.63 4.72
C THR A 128 8.29 -1.07 4.89
N HIS A 129 8.44 0.25 4.82
CA HIS A 129 9.68 0.96 5.15
C HIS A 129 9.63 1.61 6.55
N ASP A 130 8.48 1.57 7.24
CA ASP A 130 8.33 2.16 8.57
C ASP A 130 8.88 1.25 9.67
N SER A 131 10.16 1.46 10.03
CA SER A 131 10.85 0.78 11.14
C SER A 131 10.11 0.86 12.48
N SER A 132 9.25 1.88 12.68
CA SER A 132 8.53 2.06 13.94
C SER A 132 7.50 0.97 14.20
N LEU A 133 7.06 0.24 13.17
CA LEU A 133 6.14 -0.88 13.30
C LEU A 133 6.77 -2.09 14.00
N MET A 134 8.10 -2.22 13.94
CA MET A 134 8.83 -3.32 14.57
C MET A 134 8.68 -3.33 16.10
N ASP A 135 8.37 -2.17 16.71
CA ASP A 135 8.21 -2.05 18.16
C ASP A 135 6.79 -2.40 18.64
N ILE A 136 5.81 -2.50 17.73
CA ILE A 136 4.42 -2.88 18.06
C ILE A 136 4.05 -4.29 17.58
N LEU A 137 4.79 -4.82 16.60
CA LEU A 137 4.60 -6.17 16.09
C LEU A 137 5.28 -7.21 16.99
N GLN A 138 4.73 -8.42 17.02
CA GLN A 138 5.40 -9.55 17.64
C GLN A 138 6.53 -10.06 16.74
N LYS A 139 7.60 -10.61 17.32
CA LYS A 139 8.79 -11.02 16.56
C LYS A 139 8.51 -12.03 15.44
N HIS A 140 7.54 -12.91 15.61
CA HIS A 140 7.17 -13.90 14.58
C HIS A 140 6.39 -13.29 13.40
N GLN A 141 5.94 -12.04 13.54
CA GLN A 141 5.27 -11.27 12.50
C GLN A 141 6.25 -10.41 11.67
N ILE A 142 7.53 -10.35 12.06
CA ILE A 142 8.55 -9.53 11.41
C ILE A 142 9.49 -10.43 10.61
N TYR A 143 9.56 -10.14 9.32
CA TYR A 143 10.43 -10.81 8.37
C TYR A 143 11.32 -9.76 7.72
N PHE A 144 12.57 -10.13 7.47
CA PHE A 144 13.56 -9.33 6.78
C PHE A 144 13.88 -9.97 5.44
N VAL A 145 14.16 -9.13 4.45
CA VAL A 145 14.65 -9.55 3.14
C VAL A 145 15.96 -8.85 2.88
N GLU A 146 17.00 -9.62 2.57
CA GLU A 146 18.33 -9.12 2.27
C GLU A 146 18.86 -9.76 0.99
N LYS A 147 19.73 -9.05 0.26
CA LYS A 147 20.44 -9.61 -0.88
C LYS A 147 21.87 -9.95 -0.48
N ASN A 148 22.30 -11.17 -0.78
CA ASN A 148 23.69 -11.56 -0.60
C ASN A 148 24.59 -10.96 -1.71
N SER A 149 25.90 -11.18 -1.60
CA SER A 149 26.89 -10.67 -2.57
C SER A 149 26.68 -11.18 -3.99
N ASP A 150 26.02 -12.32 -4.15
CA ASP A 150 25.69 -12.92 -5.45
C ASP A 150 24.34 -12.39 -6.01
N GLY A 151 23.67 -11.50 -5.27
CA GLY A 151 22.41 -10.87 -5.66
C GLY A 151 21.16 -11.69 -5.36
N GLU A 152 21.31 -12.82 -4.67
CA GLU A 152 20.19 -13.70 -4.28
C GLU A 152 19.48 -13.13 -3.05
N SER A 153 18.15 -13.25 -3.01
CA SER A 153 17.35 -12.75 -1.89
C SER A 153 17.12 -13.83 -0.83
N GLU A 154 17.45 -13.50 0.42
CA GLU A 154 17.22 -14.33 1.59
C GLU A 154 16.12 -13.72 2.46
N LEU A 155 15.19 -14.56 2.92
CA LEU A 155 14.07 -14.19 3.79
C LEU A 155 14.24 -14.90 5.13
N TYR A 156 14.29 -14.14 6.22
CA TYR A 156 14.46 -14.67 7.58
C TYR A 156 13.63 -13.89 8.60
N LYS A 157 13.41 -14.46 9.79
CA LYS A 157 12.49 -13.88 10.80
C LYS A 157 13.25 -13.25 11.94
N LEU A 158 12.67 -12.20 12.53
CA LEU A 158 13.22 -11.65 13.77
C LEU A 158 13.24 -12.66 14.92
N SER A 159 12.29 -13.62 14.92
CA SER A 159 12.24 -14.68 15.94
C SER A 159 13.39 -15.68 15.88
N GLU A 160 14.17 -15.70 14.79
CA GLU A 160 15.34 -16.58 14.64
C GLU A 160 16.59 -16.02 15.34
N PHE A 161 16.56 -14.76 15.79
CA PHE A 161 17.64 -14.13 16.54
C PHE A 161 17.51 -14.37 18.05
N ASP A 162 18.58 -14.88 18.65
CA ASP A 162 18.67 -15.08 20.10
C ASP A 162 18.88 -13.78 20.88
N GLY A 163 18.53 -13.79 22.17
CA GLY A 163 18.87 -12.71 23.11
C GLY A 163 18.04 -11.42 22.97
N ILE A 164 17.10 -11.36 22.03
CA ILE A 164 16.11 -10.28 21.99
C ILE A 164 15.09 -10.52 23.10
N ARG A 165 14.89 -9.60 24.04
CA ARG A 165 13.81 -9.73 25.04
C ARG A 165 12.49 -9.20 24.50
N LYS A 166 11.36 -9.55 25.12
CA LYS A 166 10.03 -9.16 24.62
C LYS A 166 9.81 -7.65 24.69
N GLU A 167 10.41 -7.00 25.68
CA GLU A 167 10.33 -5.57 25.98
C GLU A 167 11.39 -4.72 25.26
N THR A 168 12.24 -5.35 24.43
CA THR A 168 13.30 -4.65 23.70
C THR A 168 12.71 -3.88 22.54
N LYS A 169 13.03 -2.58 22.43
CA LYS A 169 12.80 -1.84 21.19
C LYS A 169 13.66 -2.43 20.06
N VAL A 170 13.01 -2.90 19.02
CA VAL A 170 13.60 -3.56 17.86
C VAL A 170 14.07 -2.51 16.86
N SER A 171 13.28 -1.45 16.66
CA SER A 171 13.55 -0.42 15.65
C SER A 171 14.98 0.17 15.74
N PRO A 172 15.53 0.55 16.92
CA PRO A 172 16.86 1.15 16.98
C PRO A 172 17.98 0.14 16.72
N LYS A 173 17.71 -1.16 16.97
CA LYS A 173 18.67 -2.23 16.70
C LYS A 173 18.71 -2.58 15.21
N TYR A 174 17.55 -2.57 14.56
CA TYR A 174 17.45 -2.70 13.11
C TYR A 174 18.17 -1.54 12.42
N GLU A 175 17.91 -0.30 12.83
CA GLU A 175 18.57 0.90 12.28
C GLU A 175 20.09 0.90 12.51
N ALA A 176 20.58 0.22 13.55
CA ALA A 176 22.01 0.01 13.79
C ALA A 176 22.61 -1.16 12.98
N GLY A 177 21.83 -1.83 12.12
CA GLY A 177 22.27 -2.93 11.28
C GLY A 177 22.37 -4.29 11.96
N LEU A 178 21.87 -4.45 13.20
CA LEU A 178 22.04 -5.70 13.97
C LEU A 178 21.37 -6.90 13.32
N PHE A 179 20.33 -6.67 12.53
CA PHE A 179 19.54 -7.72 11.88
C PHE A 179 19.77 -7.79 10.37
N GLY A 180 20.77 -7.10 9.82
CA GLY A 180 20.93 -6.99 8.37
C GLY A 180 19.75 -6.27 7.73
N ALA A 181 19.51 -6.55 6.44
CA ALA A 181 18.41 -5.99 5.64
C ALA A 181 18.27 -4.46 5.73
N ILE A 182 19.41 -3.77 5.89
CA ILE A 182 19.50 -2.30 5.87
C ILE A 182 19.88 -1.83 4.47
N GLN A 183 19.45 -0.63 4.10
CA GLN A 183 19.84 -0.03 2.84
C GLN A 183 21.28 0.49 2.95
N GLU A 184 22.21 -0.14 2.23
CA GLU A 184 23.55 0.39 2.04
C GLU A 184 23.57 1.34 0.84
N VAL A 185 24.16 2.53 1.04
CA VAL A 185 24.35 3.54 -0.02
C VAL A 185 25.82 3.91 -0.07
N ASN A 186 26.46 3.68 -1.22
CA ASN A 186 27.84 4.07 -1.44
C ASN A 186 27.94 5.56 -1.81
N GLU A 187 27.81 6.44 -0.82
CA GLU A 187 27.88 7.89 -1.03
C GLU A 187 29.21 8.34 -1.65
N ALA A 188 30.33 7.74 -1.24
CA ALA A 188 31.64 8.06 -1.80
C ALA A 188 31.72 7.74 -3.31
N GLY A 189 31.17 6.60 -3.73
CA GLY A 189 31.07 6.25 -5.14
C GLY A 189 30.16 7.20 -5.93
N LEU A 190 29.04 7.62 -5.33
CA LEU A 190 28.15 8.62 -5.94
C LEU A 190 28.83 9.99 -6.09
N MET A 191 29.60 10.42 -5.09
CA MET A 191 30.36 11.68 -5.15
C MET A 191 31.47 11.62 -6.20
N GLY A 192 32.14 10.48 -6.36
CA GLY A 192 33.15 10.29 -7.40
C GLY A 192 32.60 10.51 -8.82
N ILE A 193 31.34 10.12 -9.09
CA ILE A 193 30.68 10.37 -10.38
C ILE A 193 30.45 11.87 -10.61
N LEU A 194 30.12 12.63 -9.56
CA LEU A 194 29.86 14.07 -9.66
C LEU A 194 31.14 14.90 -9.84
N GLU A 195 32.29 14.36 -9.45
CA GLU A 195 33.60 15.02 -9.56
C GLU A 195 34.34 14.71 -10.87
N GLU A 196 33.83 13.76 -11.69
CA GLU A 196 34.39 13.40 -12.99
C GLU A 196 33.91 14.28 -14.17
N ASP A 197 33.16 15.37 -13.90
CA ASP A 197 32.73 16.39 -14.89
C ASP A 197 33.50 17.73 -14.78
#